data_AF-C1C220-F1
#
_entry.id   AF-C1C220-F1
#
_cell.length_a   1.000
_cell.length_b   1.000
_cell.length_c   1.000
_cell.angle_alpha   90.00
_cell.angle_beta   90.00
_cell.angle_gamma   90.00
#
_symmetry.space_group_name_H-M   'P 1'
#
loop_
_entity.id
_entity.type
_entity.pdbx_description
1 polymer ?
#
loop_
_entity_poly.entity_id
_entity_poly.type
_entity_poly.pdbx_seq_one_letter_code
_entity_poly.pdbx_strand_id
1 'polypeptide(L)'
;MDKRRLIFSIVEFLNSEAGDDSNAFSSEAKESLEVANQCLQSAYALSQEDEHLRTEPGLLSLFVSATSHQPMQRKPSPSPEDKEQAERLKVEGNEALRNENAKDAIEKYSKAIEIDGSNQVFYCNRAAAYSKMDSPIQSSWISSVVTCQMEWIPLARKARLLEANKTSLSHSLQS
;
A
#
# COMPACT_ATOMS: atom_id res chain seq x y z
N MET A 1 -14.51 3.12 30.42
CA MET A 1 -13.70 1.92 30.75
C MET A 1 -13.61 0.97 29.55
N ASP A 2 -14.65 0.87 28.72
CA ASP A 2 -14.72 -0.11 27.62
C ASP A 2 -13.70 0.12 26.49
N LYS A 3 -13.27 1.38 26.28
CA LYS A 3 -12.19 1.69 25.33
C LYS A 3 -10.87 1.01 25.71
N ARG A 4 -10.48 1.04 27.00
CA ARG A 4 -9.23 0.40 27.46
C ARG A 4 -9.30 -1.13 27.34
N ARG A 5 -10.47 -1.72 27.63
CA ARG A 5 -10.73 -3.15 27.42
C ARG A 5 -10.58 -3.54 25.95
N LEU A 6 -11.21 -2.80 25.05
CA LEU A 6 -11.12 -3.05 23.61
C LEU A 6 -9.67 -2.99 23.11
N ILE A 7 -8.92 -1.94 23.47
CA ILE A 7 -7.52 -1.81 23.05
C ILE A 7 -6.65 -2.92 23.65
N PHE A 8 -6.89 -3.30 24.91
CA PHE A 8 -6.20 -4.43 25.54
C PHE A 8 -6.45 -5.73 24.77
N SER A 9 -7.70 -6.02 24.37
CA SER A 9 -8.02 -7.20 23.55
C SER A 9 -7.35 -7.16 22.16
N ILE A 10 -7.15 -5.98 21.57
CA ILE A 10 -6.39 -5.82 20.31
C ILE A 10 -4.92 -6.15 20.56
N VAL A 11 -4.31 -5.61 21.61
CA VAL A 11 -2.90 -5.88 21.95
C VAL A 11 -2.67 -7.37 22.25
N GLU A 12 -3.59 -8.03 22.96
CA GLU A 12 -3.53 -9.46 23.22
C GLU A 12 -3.55 -10.28 21.92
N PHE A 13 -4.45 -9.92 20.99
CA PHE A 13 -4.54 -10.54 19.68
C PHE A 13 -3.25 -10.34 18.84
N LEU A 14 -2.72 -9.11 18.80
CA LEU A 14 -1.50 -8.82 18.05
C LEU A 14 -0.28 -9.56 18.63
N ASN A 15 -0.21 -9.72 19.96
CA ASN A 15 0.84 -10.52 20.61
C ASN A 15 0.71 -12.02 20.32
N SER A 16 -0.51 -12.58 20.25
CA SER A 16 -0.70 -13.98 19.85
C SER A 16 -0.28 -14.23 18.41
N GLU A 17 -0.57 -13.30 17.50
CA GLU A 17 -0.19 -13.39 16.09
C GLU A 17 1.34 -13.25 15.88
N ALA A 18 2.02 -12.46 16.73
CA ALA A 18 3.47 -12.29 16.68
C ALA A 18 4.24 -13.56 17.13
N GLY A 19 3.69 -14.27 18.12
CA GLY A 19 4.28 -15.49 18.69
C GLY A 19 3.94 -16.77 17.92
N ASP A 20 2.95 -16.74 17.03
CA ASP A 20 2.59 -17.88 16.20
C ASP A 20 3.46 -17.95 14.95
N ASP A 21 4.43 -18.87 14.94
CA ASP A 21 5.30 -19.12 13.79
C ASP A 21 4.57 -19.77 12.59
N SER A 22 3.31 -20.17 12.75
CA SER A 22 2.48 -20.65 11.64
C SER A 22 1.94 -19.52 10.76
N ASN A 23 1.91 -18.29 11.28
CA ASN A 23 1.47 -17.13 10.54
C ASN A 23 2.65 -16.59 9.71
N ALA A 24 2.49 -16.58 8.39
CA ALA A 24 3.55 -16.28 7.42
C ALA A 24 3.94 -14.79 7.37
N PHE A 25 4.10 -14.14 8.52
CA PHE A 25 4.62 -12.79 8.61
C PHE A 25 6.13 -12.79 8.33
N SER A 26 6.57 -11.84 7.50
CA SER A 26 8.00 -11.55 7.37
C SER A 26 8.56 -11.01 8.70
N SER A 27 9.87 -11.13 8.92
CA SER A 27 10.54 -10.54 10.08
C SER A 27 10.20 -9.05 10.24
N GLU A 28 10.19 -8.32 9.13
CA GLU A 28 9.83 -6.89 9.08
C GLU A 28 8.39 -6.62 9.51
N ALA A 29 7.45 -7.52 9.18
CA ALA A 29 6.06 -7.41 9.61
C ALA A 29 5.90 -7.68 11.12
N LYS A 30 6.67 -8.63 11.68
CA LYS A 30 6.69 -8.90 13.13
C LYS A 30 7.22 -7.70 13.92
N GLU A 31 8.33 -7.09 13.47
CA GLU A 31 8.89 -5.86 14.06
C GLU A 31 7.88 -4.70 14.01
N SER A 32 7.21 -4.52 12.88
CA SER A 32 6.17 -3.50 12.71
C SER A 32 4.99 -3.71 13.67
N LEU A 33 4.62 -4.96 13.92
CA LEU A 33 3.54 -5.32 14.84
C LEU A 33 3.90 -5.01 16.30
N GLU A 34 5.15 -5.28 16.68
CA GLU A 34 5.65 -4.99 18.01
C GLU A 34 5.67 -3.48 18.30
N VAL A 35 6.12 -2.67 17.33
CA VAL A 35 6.05 -1.21 17.43
C VAL A 35 4.61 -0.72 17.59
N ALA A 36 3.67 -1.28 16.82
CA ALA A 36 2.26 -0.93 16.94
C ALA A 36 1.71 -1.25 18.35
N ASN A 37 2.08 -2.39 18.92
CA ASN A 37 1.70 -2.76 20.28
C ASN A 37 2.22 -1.76 21.31
N GLN A 38 3.49 -1.37 21.22
CA GLN A 38 4.08 -0.37 22.12
C GLN A 38 3.39 0.99 21.99
N CYS A 39 3.03 1.41 20.78
CA CYS A 39 2.26 2.64 20.55
C CYS A 39 0.89 2.58 21.21
N LEU A 40 0.16 1.46 21.07
CA LEU A 40 -1.16 1.28 21.69
C LEU A 40 -1.08 1.23 23.22
N GLN A 41 -0.09 0.53 23.76
CA GLN A 41 0.18 0.46 25.19
C GLN A 41 0.47 1.83 25.79
N SER A 42 1.34 2.61 25.14
CA SER A 42 1.67 3.97 25.57
C SER A 42 0.46 4.91 25.47
N ALA A 43 -0.27 4.89 24.36
CA ALA A 43 -1.41 5.78 24.12
C ALA A 43 -2.56 5.58 25.12
N TYR A 44 -2.76 4.36 25.61
CA TYR A 44 -3.85 4.02 26.53
C TYR A 44 -3.38 3.70 27.95
N ALA A 45 -2.09 3.92 28.23
CA ALA A 45 -1.42 3.56 29.49
C ALA A 45 -1.78 2.13 29.91
N LEU A 46 -1.53 1.17 29.02
CA LEU A 46 -1.77 -0.25 29.23
C LEU A 46 -0.45 -0.97 29.49
N SER A 47 -0.47 -1.84 30.47
CA SER A 47 0.65 -2.71 30.85
C SER A 47 0.24 -4.18 30.74
N GLN A 48 1.24 -5.07 30.73
CA GLN A 48 1.01 -6.54 30.74
C GLN A 48 0.28 -7.02 32.01
N GLU A 49 0.26 -6.19 33.06
CA GLU A 49 -0.38 -6.43 34.35
C GLU A 49 -1.88 -6.07 34.36
N ASP A 50 -2.41 -5.46 33.29
CA ASP A 50 -3.81 -5.05 33.19
C ASP A 50 -4.75 -6.22 32.85
N GLU A 51 -4.51 -7.41 33.40
CA GLU A 51 -5.28 -8.63 33.16
C GLU A 51 -6.78 -8.48 33.48
N HIS A 52 -7.12 -7.55 34.39
CA HIS A 52 -8.50 -7.17 34.71
C HIS A 52 -9.30 -6.57 33.53
N LEU A 53 -8.61 -6.18 32.45
CA LEU A 53 -9.22 -5.69 31.22
C LEU A 53 -9.54 -6.80 30.21
N ARG A 54 -9.05 -8.02 30.45
CA ARG A 54 -9.30 -9.18 29.59
C ARG A 54 -10.79 -9.45 29.45
N THR A 55 -11.21 -9.74 28.23
CA THR A 55 -12.60 -10.03 27.88
C THR A 55 -12.71 -11.41 27.26
N GLU A 56 -13.60 -12.25 27.79
CA GLU A 56 -14.00 -13.51 27.18
C GLU A 56 -15.45 -13.39 26.68
N PRO A 57 -15.75 -13.68 25.41
CA PRO A 57 -14.87 -14.26 24.39
C PRO A 57 -13.84 -13.26 23.82
N GLY A 58 -12.68 -13.78 23.41
CA GLY A 58 -11.63 -13.01 22.76
C GLY A 58 -12.09 -12.29 21.49
N LEU A 59 -11.38 -11.22 21.12
CA LEU A 59 -11.77 -10.28 20.07
C LEU A 59 -12.03 -10.96 18.72
N LEU A 60 -11.18 -11.91 18.33
CA LEU A 60 -11.32 -12.63 17.06
C LEU A 60 -12.63 -13.45 17.01
N SER A 61 -12.98 -14.12 18.10
CA SER A 61 -14.22 -14.91 18.19
C SER A 61 -15.46 -14.01 18.14
N LEU A 62 -15.43 -12.89 18.87
CA LEU A 62 -16.49 -11.88 18.82
C LEU A 62 -16.66 -11.32 17.40
N PHE A 63 -15.54 -10.99 16.73
CA PHE A 63 -15.54 -10.46 15.38
C PHE A 63 -16.08 -11.47 14.37
N VAL A 64 -15.68 -12.75 14.44
CA VAL A 64 -16.19 -13.81 13.57
C VAL A 64 -17.69 -13.99 13.75
N SER A 65 -18.18 -13.98 14.99
CA SER A 65 -19.62 -14.05 15.27
C SER A 65 -20.37 -12.85 14.70
N ALA A 66 -19.85 -11.63 14.88
CA ALA A 66 -20.46 -10.41 14.39
C ALA A 66 -20.45 -10.27 12.85
N THR A 67 -19.41 -10.79 12.20
CA THR A 67 -19.21 -10.69 10.74
C THR A 67 -19.71 -11.92 9.98
N SER A 68 -20.33 -12.88 10.65
CA SER A 68 -20.86 -14.11 10.02
C SER A 68 -21.84 -13.83 8.86
N HIS A 69 -22.51 -12.66 8.85
CA HIS A 69 -23.42 -12.25 7.78
C HIS A 69 -22.83 -11.20 6.81
N GLN A 70 -21.58 -10.78 7.03
CA GLN A 70 -20.90 -9.78 6.20
C GLN A 70 -19.58 -10.35 5.70
N PRO A 71 -19.59 -11.06 4.56
CA PRO A 71 -18.35 -11.54 3.95
C PRO A 71 -17.45 -10.35 3.65
N MET A 72 -16.17 -10.50 3.99
CA MET A 72 -15.14 -9.50 3.77
C MET A 72 -15.09 -9.15 2.28
N GLN A 73 -15.60 -7.98 1.89
CA GLN A 73 -15.48 -7.50 0.52
C GLN A 73 -14.04 -7.04 0.28
N ARG A 74 -13.16 -7.99 -0.03
CA ARG A 74 -11.90 -7.64 -0.69
C ARG A 74 -12.30 -7.03 -2.02
N LYS A 75 -11.88 -5.77 -2.29
CA LYS A 75 -11.92 -5.26 -3.66
C LYS A 75 -11.24 -6.32 -4.52
N PRO A 76 -11.91 -6.84 -5.57
CA PRO A 76 -11.33 -7.86 -6.41
C PRO A 76 -9.97 -7.34 -6.89
N SER A 77 -8.91 -8.13 -6.66
CA SER A 77 -7.62 -7.81 -7.24
C SER A 77 -7.82 -7.76 -8.76
N PRO A 78 -7.37 -6.69 -9.45
CA PRO A 78 -7.59 -6.56 -10.88
C PRO A 78 -7.04 -7.80 -11.59
N SER A 79 -7.86 -8.37 -12.48
CA SER A 79 -7.47 -9.52 -13.29
C SER A 79 -6.26 -9.15 -14.17
N PRO A 80 -5.52 -10.14 -14.73
CA PRO A 80 -4.45 -9.85 -15.69
C PRO A 80 -4.93 -8.98 -16.87
N GLU A 81 -6.16 -9.20 -17.31
CA GLU A 81 -6.81 -8.44 -18.39
C GLU A 81 -7.11 -6.99 -17.99
N ASP A 82 -7.56 -6.77 -16.75
CA ASP A 82 -7.78 -5.44 -16.18
C ASP A 82 -6.47 -4.66 -16.06
N LYS A 83 -5.40 -5.33 -15.61
CA LYS A 83 -4.06 -4.73 -15.55
C LYS A 83 -3.56 -4.34 -16.94
N GLU A 84 -3.75 -5.21 -17.93
CA GLU A 84 -3.40 -4.89 -19.30
C GLU A 84 -4.22 -3.71 -19.84
N GLN A 85 -5.52 -3.65 -19.51
CA GLN A 85 -6.37 -2.52 -19.87
C GLN A 85 -5.93 -1.21 -19.22
N ALA A 86 -5.56 -1.23 -17.93
CA ALA A 86 -5.02 -0.08 -17.23
C ALA A 86 -3.69 0.39 -17.85
N GLU A 87 -2.83 -0.55 -18.26
CA GLU A 87 -1.59 -0.25 -18.97
C GLU A 87 -1.82 0.34 -20.37
N ARG A 88 -2.83 -0.13 -21.12
CA ARG A 88 -3.25 0.47 -22.39
C ARG A 88 -3.71 1.91 -22.20
N LEU A 89 -4.55 2.17 -21.21
CA LEU A 89 -5.01 3.52 -20.87
C LEU A 89 -3.86 4.45 -20.47
N LYS A 90 -2.83 3.93 -19.78
CA LYS A 90 -1.61 4.69 -19.49
C LYS A 90 -0.86 5.07 -20.76
N VAL A 91 -0.72 4.15 -21.72
CA VAL A 91 -0.08 4.45 -23.01
C VAL A 91 -0.87 5.52 -23.75
N GLU A 92 -2.20 5.40 -23.85
CA GLU A 92 -3.06 6.43 -24.46
C GLU A 92 -2.94 7.79 -23.75
N GLY A 93 -2.87 7.80 -22.42
CA GLY A 93 -2.65 9.02 -21.65
C GLY A 93 -1.29 9.67 -21.92
N ASN A 94 -0.24 8.88 -22.13
CA ASN A 94 1.08 9.37 -22.52
C ASN A 94 1.05 9.99 -23.93
N GLU A 95 0.31 9.39 -24.86
CA GLU A 95 0.14 9.96 -26.20
C GLU A 95 -0.66 11.26 -26.19
N ALA A 96 -1.73 11.33 -25.40
CA ALA A 96 -2.47 12.58 -25.19
C ALA A 96 -1.58 13.69 -24.62
N LEU A 97 -0.68 13.38 -23.67
CA LEU A 97 0.31 14.35 -23.17
C LEU A 97 1.34 14.79 -24.20
N ARG A 98 1.70 13.91 -25.15
CA ARG A 98 2.59 14.24 -26.27
C ARG A 98 1.89 15.16 -27.27
N ASN A 99 0.58 15.02 -27.43
CA ASN A 99 -0.26 15.87 -28.25
C ASN A 99 -0.73 17.15 -27.51
N GLU A 100 -0.07 17.51 -26.40
CA GLU A 100 -0.39 18.67 -25.55
C GLU A 100 -1.80 18.67 -24.94
N ASN A 101 -2.54 17.56 -25.06
CA ASN A 101 -3.86 17.40 -24.49
C ASN A 101 -3.78 16.80 -23.07
N ALA A 102 -3.42 17.66 -22.12
CA ALA A 102 -3.31 17.28 -20.71
C ALA A 102 -4.65 16.85 -20.09
N LYS A 103 -5.80 17.38 -20.56
CA LYS A 103 -7.13 17.06 -20.01
C LYS A 103 -7.51 15.61 -20.29
N ASP A 104 -7.37 15.18 -21.54
CA ASP A 104 -7.67 13.78 -21.92
C ASP A 104 -6.73 12.80 -21.22
N ALA A 105 -5.46 13.18 -21.06
CA ALA A 105 -4.50 12.35 -20.35
C ALA A 105 -4.93 12.09 -18.89
N ILE A 106 -5.43 13.10 -18.19
CA ILE A 106 -5.91 12.96 -16.81
C ILE A 106 -7.10 12.01 -16.72
N GLU A 107 -8.03 12.10 -17.67
CA GLU A 107 -9.18 11.20 -17.72
C GLU A 107 -8.73 9.75 -17.93
N LYS A 108 -7.79 9.53 -18.86
CA LYS A 108 -7.22 8.20 -19.14
C LYS A 108 -6.49 7.61 -17.93
N TYR A 109 -5.67 8.39 -17.23
CA TYR A 109 -5.02 7.92 -15.99
C TYR A 109 -6.02 7.69 -14.86
N SER A 110 -7.09 8.47 -14.76
CA SER A 110 -8.12 8.27 -13.74
C SER A 110 -8.89 6.97 -13.98
N LYS A 111 -9.22 6.66 -15.24
CA LYS A 111 -9.79 5.36 -15.62
C LYS A 111 -8.84 4.20 -15.33
N ALA A 112 -7.53 4.37 -15.58
CA ALA A 112 -6.54 3.36 -15.22
C ALA A 112 -6.47 3.10 -13.71
N ILE A 113 -6.61 4.14 -12.87
CA ILE A 113 -6.65 4.04 -11.40
C ILE A 113 -7.93 3.36 -10.91
N GLU A 114 -9.06 3.59 -11.57
CA GLU A 114 -10.33 2.92 -11.23
C GLU A 114 -10.26 1.41 -11.47
N ILE A 115 -9.55 1.00 -12.53
CA ILE A 115 -9.35 -0.41 -12.89
C ILE A 115 -8.27 -1.05 -12.01
N ASP A 116 -7.08 -0.43 -11.94
CA ASP A 116 -5.96 -0.89 -11.12
C ASP A 116 -5.42 0.26 -10.25
N GLY A 117 -6.06 0.43 -9.10
CA GLY A 117 -5.64 1.40 -8.09
C GLY A 117 -4.36 1.01 -7.33
N SER A 118 -3.79 -0.17 -7.58
CA SER A 118 -2.57 -0.63 -6.92
C SER A 118 -1.30 -0.06 -7.57
N ASN A 119 -1.37 0.36 -8.83
CA ASN A 119 -0.24 0.88 -9.58
C ASN A 119 -0.01 2.39 -9.34
N GLN A 120 1.05 2.70 -8.61
CA GLN A 120 1.43 4.09 -8.26
C GLN A 120 1.81 4.94 -9.49
N VAL A 121 2.21 4.31 -10.60
CA VAL A 121 2.64 5.03 -11.82
C VAL A 121 1.51 5.86 -12.42
N PHE A 122 0.26 5.37 -12.36
CA PHE A 122 -0.87 6.11 -12.92
C PHE A 122 -1.12 7.44 -12.18
N TYR A 123 -0.94 7.45 -10.86
CA TYR A 123 -1.05 8.66 -10.05
C TYR A 123 0.05 9.67 -10.40
N CYS A 124 1.28 9.19 -10.62
CA CYS A 124 2.41 10.03 -11.01
C CYS A 124 2.22 10.67 -12.40
N ASN A 125 1.81 9.86 -13.38
CA ASN A 125 1.59 10.36 -14.73
C ASN A 125 0.41 11.34 -14.79
N ARG A 126 -0.62 11.12 -13.97
CA ARG A 126 -1.72 12.08 -13.79
C ARG A 126 -1.24 13.39 -13.17
N ALA A 127 -0.36 13.33 -12.18
CA ALA A 127 0.25 14.52 -11.58
C ALA A 127 1.06 15.31 -12.62
N ALA A 128 1.86 14.63 -13.45
CA ALA A 128 2.60 15.25 -14.55
C ALA A 128 1.66 15.90 -15.59
N ALA A 129 0.51 15.28 -15.87
CA ALA A 129 -0.50 15.87 -16.73
C ALA A 129 -1.11 17.14 -16.15
N TYR A 130 -1.39 17.16 -14.84
CA TYR A 130 -1.83 18.37 -14.16
C TYR A 130 -0.75 19.46 -14.13
N SER A 131 0.54 19.12 -14.02
CA SER A 131 1.62 20.13 -14.14
C SER A 131 1.65 20.84 -15.47
N LYS A 132 1.22 20.18 -16.55
CA LYS A 132 1.11 20.80 -17.88
C LYS A 132 -0.11 21.70 -18.02
N MET A 133 -1.13 21.54 -17.18
CA MET A 133 -2.23 22.50 -17.09
C MET A 133 -1.81 23.61 -16.14
N ASP A 134 -1.77 24.84 -16.65
CA ASP A 134 -1.32 26.05 -15.96
C ASP A 134 -2.32 26.49 -14.86
N SER A 135 -2.59 25.60 -13.90
CA SER A 135 -3.52 25.80 -12.79
C SER A 135 -2.73 26.02 -11.50
N PRO A 136 -2.67 27.25 -10.99
CA PRO A 136 -1.84 27.61 -9.84
C PRO A 136 -2.26 26.93 -8.52
N ILE A 137 -3.46 26.34 -8.46
CA ILE A 137 -4.03 25.73 -7.26
C ILE A 137 -3.57 24.28 -7.05
N GLN A 138 -3.15 23.60 -8.12
CA GLN A 138 -2.75 22.18 -8.06
C GLN A 138 -1.23 21.99 -8.00
N SER A 139 -0.45 23.02 -8.34
CA SER A 139 1.01 23.01 -8.36
C SER A 139 1.65 22.66 -7.00
N SER A 140 1.03 23.05 -5.88
CA SER A 140 1.54 22.78 -4.53
C SER A 140 1.51 21.28 -4.18
N TRP A 141 0.40 20.59 -4.43
CA TRP A 141 0.28 19.15 -4.17
C TRP A 141 1.12 18.34 -5.16
N ILE A 142 1.15 18.76 -6.43
CA ILE A 142 1.92 18.09 -7.48
C ILE A 142 3.42 18.24 -7.27
N SER A 143 3.90 19.40 -6.80
CA SER A 143 5.33 19.57 -6.49
C SER A 143 5.77 18.57 -5.43
N SER A 144 4.98 18.34 -4.38
CA SER A 144 5.36 17.40 -3.33
C SER A 144 5.38 15.95 -3.84
N VAL A 145 4.41 15.55 -4.66
CA VAL A 145 4.32 14.18 -5.22
C VAL A 145 5.40 13.93 -6.29
N VAL A 146 5.62 14.90 -7.19
CA VAL A 146 6.63 14.80 -8.26
C VAL A 146 8.04 14.85 -7.68
N THR A 147 8.31 15.69 -6.67
CA THR A 147 9.63 15.73 -6.02
C THR A 147 9.96 14.40 -5.34
N CYS A 148 9.01 13.76 -4.64
CA CYS A 148 9.23 12.44 -4.05
C CYS A 148 9.52 11.35 -5.11
N GLN A 149 8.93 11.43 -6.30
CA GLN A 149 9.11 10.41 -7.35
C GLN A 149 10.33 10.65 -8.26
N MET A 150 10.71 11.91 -8.50
CA MET A 150 11.84 12.26 -9.38
C MET A 150 13.20 11.80 -8.83
N GLU A 151 13.34 11.64 -7.52
CA GLU A 151 14.50 10.97 -6.92
C GLU A 151 14.44 9.44 -7.09
N TRP A 152 13.23 8.86 -7.03
CA TRP A 152 13.03 7.41 -7.03
C TRP A 152 13.12 6.75 -8.42
N ILE A 153 12.69 7.40 -9.49
CA ILE A 153 12.70 6.81 -10.86
C ILE A 153 14.13 6.54 -11.38
N PRO A 154 15.10 7.48 -11.27
CA PRO A 154 16.49 7.20 -11.63
C PRO A 154 17.11 6.09 -10.77
N LEU A 155 16.79 6.06 -9.47
CA LEU A 155 17.26 5.02 -8.54
C LEU A 155 16.69 3.64 -8.90
N ALA A 156 15.38 3.55 -9.17
CA ALA A 156 14.72 2.31 -9.57
C ALA A 156 15.24 1.78 -10.92
N ARG A 157 15.49 2.69 -11.89
CA ARG A 157 16.12 2.31 -13.17
C ARG A 157 17.55 1.80 -12.97
N LYS A 158 18.33 2.42 -12.08
CA LYS A 158 19.68 1.98 -11.74
C LYS A 158 19.69 0.64 -11.00
N ALA A 159 18.74 0.41 -10.09
CA ALA A 159 18.58 -0.86 -9.38
C ALA A 159 18.25 -2.02 -10.35
N ARG A 160 17.32 -1.80 -11.29
CA ARG A 160 16.94 -2.80 -12.30
C ARG A 160 18.10 -3.14 -13.25
N LEU A 161 18.93 -2.16 -13.60
CA LEU A 161 20.15 -2.38 -14.39
C LEU A 161 21.20 -3.19 -13.61
N LEU A 162 21.35 -2.94 -12.30
CA LEU A 162 22.25 -3.70 -11.44
C LEU A 162 21.79 -5.15 -11.27
N GLU A 163 20.49 -5.39 -11.12
CA GLU A 163 19.93 -6.75 -11.08
C GLU A 163 20.15 -7.49 -12.39
N ALA A 164 19.84 -6.86 -13.54
CA ALA A 164 20.06 -7.47 -14.85
C ALA A 164 21.54 -7.83 -15.11
N ASN A 165 22.46 -7.02 -14.60
CA ASN A 165 23.90 -7.28 -14.73
C ASN A 165 24.36 -8.42 -13.80
N LYS A 166 23.75 -8.57 -12.62
CA LYS A 166 24.01 -9.71 -11.71
C LYS A 166 23.54 -11.04 -12.30
N THR A 167 22.36 -11.09 -12.93
CA THR A 167 21.85 -12.30 -13.61
C THR A 167 22.69 -12.66 -14.84
N SER A 168 23.19 -11.68 -15.58
CA SER A 168 24.11 -11.93 -16.70
C SER A 168 25.44 -12.53 -16.23
N LEU A 169 26.01 -12.03 -15.13
CA LEU A 169 27.27 -12.55 -14.57
C LEU A 169 27.12 -13.96 -14.01
N SER A 170 26.00 -14.28 -13.35
CA SER A 170 25.75 -15.64 -12.83
C SER A 170 25.62 -16.68 -13.94
N HIS A 171 25.01 -16.32 -15.08
CA HIS A 171 24.91 -17.22 -16.24
C HIS A 171 26.27 -17.46 -16.92
N SER A 172 27.18 -16.47 -16.91
CA SER A 172 28.53 -16.60 -17.49
C SER A 172 29.52 -17.42 -16.66
N LEU A 173 29.25 -17.61 -15.36
CA LEU A 173 30.11 -18.40 -14.45
C LEU A 173 29.69 -19.88 -14.35
N GLN A 174 28.59 -20.27 -15.00
CA GLN A 174 28.05 -21.64 -15.02
C GLN A 174 28.19 -22.34 -16.38
N SER A 175 28.90 -21.75 -17.35
CA SER A 175 29.33 -22.38 -18.62
C SER A 175 30.84 -22.50 -18.67
#